data_AF-A0A7C1Z4M0-F1
#
_entry.id   AF-A0A7C1Z4M0-F1
#
_cell.length_a   1.000
_cell.length_b   1.000
_cell.length_c   1.000
_cell.angle_alpha   90.00
_cell.angle_beta   90.00
_cell.angle_gamma   90.00
#
_symmetry.space_group_name_H-M   'P 1'
#
loop_
_entity.id
_entity.type
_entity.pdbx_description
1 polymer ?
#
loop_
_entity_poly.entity_id
_entity_poly.type
_entity_poly.pdbx_seq_one_letter_code
_entity_poly.pdbx_strand_id
1 'polypeptide(L)'
;PCKLLDYVGLDVHYHVLQYYAKNLHPDYEPYRTLEEKIKSGHLGKKTGKGFYDWSHGKPEIDISKATDKVDPNDFLALQVNEATKLVEMGVCSLMDIDTAMVNATNMRIGPIEAAQDIDPVEMTRRLERLAEQFGKEIFLPTGSVREGRYRL
;
A
#
# COMPACT_ATOMS: atom_id res chain seq x y z
N PRO A 1 8.27 -1.49 -1.98
CA PRO A 1 7.92 -0.68 -0.77
C PRO A 1 8.98 -0.72 0.35
N CYS A 2 9.50 -1.89 0.75
CA CYS A 2 10.32 -2.04 1.97
C CYS A 2 11.55 -1.10 2.07
N LYS A 3 12.28 -0.87 0.97
CA LYS A 3 13.43 0.05 0.96
C LYS A 3 13.05 1.50 1.28
N LEU A 4 11.87 1.93 0.85
CA LEU A 4 11.35 3.26 1.17
C LEU A 4 10.96 3.36 2.65
N LEU A 5 10.34 2.33 3.21
CA LEU A 5 10.02 2.27 4.64
C LEU A 5 11.28 2.36 5.51
N ASP A 6 12.35 1.65 5.13
CA ASP A 6 13.64 1.77 5.81
C ASP A 6 14.23 3.19 5.71
N TYR A 7 14.02 3.88 4.58
CA TYR A 7 14.49 5.25 4.39
C TYR A 7 13.71 6.26 5.25
N VAL A 8 12.39 6.11 5.33
CA VAL A 8 11.50 6.94 6.14
C VAL A 8 11.72 6.69 7.64
N GLY A 9 11.85 5.43 8.04
CA GLY A 9 11.94 4.99 9.43
C GLY A 9 10.78 4.06 9.79
N LEU A 10 11.11 2.87 10.28
CA LEU A 10 10.10 1.86 10.63
C LEU A 10 9.25 2.26 11.84
N ASP A 11 9.82 3.01 12.77
CA ASP A 11 9.11 3.55 13.93
C ASP A 11 8.09 4.62 13.56
N VAL A 12 8.42 5.48 12.59
CA VAL A 12 7.45 6.45 12.04
C VAL A 12 6.29 5.71 11.39
N HIS A 13 6.58 4.69 10.58
CA HIS A 13 5.55 3.87 9.96
C HIS A 13 4.69 3.13 11.00
N TYR A 14 5.31 2.59 12.06
CA TYR A 14 4.60 1.95 13.17
C TYR A 14 3.58 2.91 13.82
N HIS A 15 3.97 4.15 14.09
CA HIS A 15 3.05 5.14 14.66
C HIS A 15 1.91 5.53 13.70
N VAL A 16 2.17 5.60 12.39
CA VAL A 16 1.11 5.81 11.39
C VAL A 16 0.10 4.66 11.41
N LEU A 17 0.55 3.41 11.48
CA LEU A 17 -0.33 2.24 11.56
C LEU A 17 -1.14 2.23 12.86
N GLN A 18 -0.54 2.58 13.99
CA GLN A 18 -1.29 2.73 15.26
C GLN A 18 -2.37 3.81 15.15
N TYR A 19 -2.06 4.93 14.49
CA TYR A 19 -3.04 5.99 14.26
C TYR A 19 -4.17 5.51 13.34
N TYR A 20 -3.88 4.80 12.26
CA TYR A 20 -4.91 4.23 11.37
C TYR A 20 -5.75 3.17 12.06
N ALA A 21 -5.14 2.29 12.85
CA ALA A 21 -5.87 1.28 13.64
C ALA A 21 -6.87 1.92 14.59
N LYS A 22 -6.46 3.00 15.26
CA LYS A 22 -7.29 3.71 16.24
C LYS A 22 -8.41 4.54 15.59
N ASN A 23 -8.16 5.17 14.44
CA ASN A 23 -9.05 6.20 13.89
C ASN A 23 -9.78 5.78 12.62
N LEU A 24 -9.31 4.75 11.90
CA LEU A 24 -9.89 4.29 10.65
C LEU A 24 -10.48 2.89 10.79
N HIS A 25 -9.63 1.88 11.04
CA HIS A 25 -10.08 0.49 11.18
C HIS A 25 -9.00 -0.38 11.83
N PRO A 26 -9.34 -1.32 12.74
CA PRO A 26 -8.37 -2.22 13.39
C PRO A 26 -7.48 -3.02 12.43
N ASP A 27 -7.94 -3.27 11.21
CA ASP A 27 -7.13 -3.98 10.22
C ASP A 27 -5.83 -3.28 9.80
N TYR A 28 -5.69 -1.98 10.09
CA TYR A 28 -4.45 -1.22 9.90
C TYR A 28 -3.45 -1.39 11.05
N GLU A 29 -3.69 -2.27 12.01
CA GLU A 29 -2.77 -2.56 13.11
C GLU A 29 -1.35 -2.91 12.62
N PRO A 30 -0.31 -2.52 13.38
CA PRO A 30 1.06 -2.92 13.07
C PRO A 30 1.21 -4.44 12.93
N TYR A 31 1.81 -4.88 11.81
CA TYR A 31 2.04 -6.29 11.55
C TYR A 31 3.27 -6.82 12.32
N ARG A 32 3.22 -8.10 12.69
CA ARG A 32 4.25 -8.78 13.51
C ARG A 32 5.69 -8.49 13.08
N THR A 33 5.99 -8.61 11.78
CA THR A 33 7.37 -8.38 11.26
C THR A 33 7.87 -6.96 11.52
N LEU A 34 6.98 -5.96 11.52
CA LEU A 34 7.34 -4.59 11.88
C LEU A 34 7.68 -4.51 13.36
N GLU A 35 6.83 -5.06 14.23
CA GLU A 35 7.04 -5.03 15.68
C GLU A 35 8.35 -5.70 16.10
N GLU A 36 8.68 -6.85 15.50
CA GLU A 36 9.93 -7.57 15.75
C GLU A 36 11.15 -6.71 15.38
N LYS A 37 11.07 -5.94 14.29
CA LYS A 37 12.13 -5.01 13.88
C LYS A 37 12.27 -3.84 14.85
N ILE A 38 11.15 -3.25 15.29
CA ILE A 38 11.16 -2.17 16.30
C ILE A 38 11.79 -2.65 17.60
N LYS A 39 11.34 -3.80 18.13
CA LYS A 39 11.89 -4.41 19.35
C LYS A 39 13.40 -4.69 19.25
N SER A 40 13.87 -5.00 18.05
CA SER A 40 15.30 -5.25 17.78
C SER A 40 16.12 -3.98 17.52
N GLY A 41 15.52 -2.78 17.59
CA GLY A 41 16.20 -1.52 17.26
C GLY A 41 16.55 -1.37 15.77
N HIS A 42 15.98 -2.20 14.89
CA HIS A 42 16.20 -2.16 13.45
C HIS A 42 15.22 -1.18 12.80
N LEU A 43 15.47 0.12 12.93
CA LEU A 43 14.54 1.18 12.52
C LEU A 43 14.73 1.66 11.07
N GLY A 44 15.58 1.00 10.28
CA GLY A 44 15.90 1.38 8.90
C GLY A 44 17.25 2.06 8.77
N LYS A 45 17.37 2.98 7.81
CA LYS A 45 18.64 3.65 7.45
C LYS A 45 19.29 4.35 8.65
N LYS A 46 18.48 4.99 9.51
CA LYS A 46 18.97 5.79 10.64
C LYS A 46 19.69 4.97 11.73
N THR A 47 19.40 3.67 11.79
CA THR A 47 20.07 2.71 12.71
C THR A 47 20.98 1.74 11.96
N GLY A 48 21.24 1.99 10.66
CA GLY A 48 22.06 1.11 9.83
C GLY A 48 21.41 -0.22 9.45
N LYS A 49 20.17 -0.51 9.87
CA LYS A 49 19.48 -1.78 9.59
C LYS A 49 17.96 -1.67 9.77
N GLY A 50 17.21 -2.28 8.85
CA GLY A 50 15.75 -2.40 8.88
C GLY A 50 15.27 -3.70 8.22
N PHE A 51 14.55 -3.61 7.10
CA PHE A 51 14.37 -4.74 6.18
C PHE A 51 15.69 -5.13 5.50
N TYR A 52 16.53 -4.15 5.21
CA TYR A 52 17.84 -4.34 4.59
C TYR A 52 18.97 -3.89 5.53
N ASP A 53 20.19 -4.29 5.20
CA ASP A 53 21.42 -3.76 5.80
C ASP A 53 21.78 -2.44 5.12
N TRP A 54 21.97 -1.38 5.93
CA TRP A 54 22.31 -0.03 5.48
C TRP A 54 23.71 0.40 5.95
N SER A 55 24.48 -0.49 6.59
CA SER A 55 25.82 -0.21 7.11
C SER A 55 26.81 0.26 6.04
N HIS A 56 26.59 -0.13 4.78
CA HIS A 56 27.42 0.22 3.63
C HIS A 56 26.72 1.20 2.66
N GLY A 57 25.68 1.91 3.13
CA GLY A 57 24.92 2.85 2.31
C GLY A 57 23.62 2.25 1.75
N LYS A 58 23.25 2.64 0.52
CA LYS A 58 21.97 2.23 -0.09
C LYS A 58 22.05 0.74 -0.46
N PRO A 59 21.12 -0.11 0.03
CA PRO A 59 21.15 -1.54 -0.25
C PRO A 59 20.85 -1.83 -1.72
N GLU A 60 21.62 -2.77 -2.28
CA GLU A 60 21.34 -3.39 -3.57
C GLU A 60 20.37 -4.56 -3.37
N ILE A 61 19.33 -4.61 -4.21
CA ILE A 61 18.29 -5.64 -4.12
C ILE A 61 18.72 -6.83 -4.96
N ASP A 62 18.89 -7.98 -4.29
CA ASP A 62 19.22 -9.26 -4.93
C ASP A 62 17.99 -9.82 -5.67
N ILE A 63 17.92 -9.51 -6.96
CA ILE A 63 16.83 -9.95 -7.85
C ILE A 63 16.79 -11.45 -8.07
N SER A 64 17.86 -12.20 -7.78
CA SER A 64 17.86 -13.66 -7.88
C SER A 64 16.93 -14.32 -6.86
N LYS A 65 16.57 -13.60 -5.79
CA LYS A 65 15.64 -14.04 -4.74
C LYS A 65 14.21 -13.57 -4.96
N ALA A 66 13.90 -12.99 -6.13
CA ALA A 66 12.54 -12.57 -6.44
C ALA A 66 11.58 -13.76 -6.44
N THR A 67 10.36 -13.53 -5.97
CA THR A 67 9.28 -14.53 -5.95
C THR A 67 8.05 -13.97 -6.66
N ASP A 68 7.21 -14.85 -7.18
CA ASP A 68 5.90 -14.57 -7.77
C ASP A 68 4.75 -14.56 -6.75
N LYS A 69 5.05 -14.78 -5.46
CA LYS A 69 4.06 -14.79 -4.37
C LYS A 69 3.27 -13.50 -4.19
N VAL A 70 3.72 -12.40 -4.80
CA VAL A 70 3.07 -11.10 -4.72
C VAL A 70 2.89 -10.59 -6.14
N ASP A 71 1.63 -10.43 -6.55
CA ASP A 71 1.28 -9.83 -7.83
C ASP A 71 1.30 -8.29 -7.68
N PRO A 72 2.10 -7.56 -8.47
CA PRO A 72 2.08 -6.10 -8.46
C PRO A 72 0.69 -5.48 -8.67
N ASN A 73 -0.19 -6.15 -9.42
CA ASN A 73 -1.56 -5.68 -9.66
C ASN A 73 -2.43 -5.74 -8.40
N ASP A 74 -2.08 -6.55 -7.40
CA ASP A 74 -2.77 -6.53 -6.10
C ASP A 74 -2.56 -5.20 -5.39
N PHE A 75 -1.36 -4.61 -5.48
CA PHE A 75 -1.12 -3.27 -4.93
C PHE A 75 -1.88 -2.18 -5.67
N LEU A 76 -2.03 -2.31 -6.99
CA LEU A 76 -2.81 -1.36 -7.77
C LEU A 76 -4.29 -1.46 -7.39
N ALA A 77 -4.83 -2.67 -7.28
CA ALA A 77 -6.21 -2.90 -6.87
C ALA A 77 -6.51 -2.30 -5.49
N LEU A 78 -5.62 -2.53 -4.52
CA LEU A 78 -5.74 -1.94 -3.19
C LEU A 78 -5.70 -0.40 -3.23
N GLN A 79 -4.82 0.20 -4.04
CA GLN A 79 -4.76 1.66 -4.20
C GLN A 79 -6.04 2.23 -4.82
N VAL A 80 -6.59 1.60 -5.85
CA VAL A 80 -7.87 2.01 -6.45
C VAL A 80 -9.01 1.86 -5.45
N ASN A 81 -9.01 0.79 -4.65
CA ASN A 81 -10.02 0.59 -3.62
C ASN A 81 -9.94 1.69 -2.54
N GLU A 82 -8.75 2.02 -2.03
CA GLU A 82 -8.58 3.14 -1.10
C GLU A 82 -8.97 4.49 -1.72
N ALA A 83 -8.61 4.72 -2.99
CA ALA A 83 -8.97 5.94 -3.69
C ALA A 83 -10.48 6.12 -3.81
N THR A 84 -11.21 5.06 -4.18
CA THR A 84 -12.66 5.11 -4.28
C THR A 84 -13.35 5.31 -2.93
N LYS A 85 -12.78 4.84 -1.81
CA LYS A 85 -13.29 5.18 -0.47
C LYS A 85 -13.24 6.69 -0.22
N LEU A 86 -12.14 7.35 -0.58
CA LEU A 86 -12.00 8.81 -0.41
C LEU A 86 -13.03 9.57 -1.24
N VAL A 87 -13.30 9.11 -2.47
CA VAL A 87 -14.33 9.71 -3.33
C VAL A 87 -15.74 9.49 -2.78
N GLU A 88 -16.07 8.28 -2.32
CA GLU A 88 -17.37 7.97 -1.72
C GLU A 88 -17.62 8.76 -0.42
N MET A 89 -16.56 9.08 0.33
CA MET A 89 -16.61 9.96 1.50
C MET A 89 -16.65 11.45 1.16
N GLY A 90 -16.58 11.82 -0.13
CA GLY A 90 -16.60 13.22 -0.57
C GLY A 90 -15.33 14.00 -0.22
N VAL A 91 -14.19 13.33 -0.02
CA VAL A 91 -12.92 13.96 0.38
C VAL A 91 -12.26 14.70 -0.79
N CYS A 92 -12.22 14.06 -1.96
CA CYS A 92 -11.57 14.59 -3.16
C CYS A 92 -12.09 13.88 -4.43
N SER A 93 -11.67 14.34 -5.60
CA SER A 93 -11.95 13.66 -6.87
C SER A 93 -10.88 12.60 -7.20
N LEU A 94 -11.19 11.68 -8.13
CA LEU A 94 -10.22 10.71 -8.65
C LEU A 94 -9.00 11.39 -9.29
N MET A 95 -9.22 12.53 -9.96
CA MET A 95 -8.14 13.30 -10.60
C MET A 95 -7.20 13.95 -9.57
N ASP A 96 -7.74 14.41 -8.43
CA ASP A 96 -6.93 14.95 -7.34
C ASP A 96 -6.02 13.85 -6.74
N ILE A 97 -6.54 12.62 -6.65
CA ILE A 97 -5.78 11.48 -6.15
C ILE A 97 -4.59 11.17 -7.06
N ASP A 98 -4.81 11.07 -8.37
CA ASP A 98 -3.72 10.84 -9.32
C ASP A 98 -2.69 11.97 -9.30
N THR A 99 -3.15 13.22 -9.27
CA THR A 99 -2.29 14.40 -9.16
C THR A 99 -1.42 14.35 -7.90
N ALA A 100 -2.02 14.03 -6.75
CA ALA A 100 -1.31 13.92 -5.48
C ALA A 100 -0.28 12.78 -5.53
N MET A 101 -0.65 11.61 -6.05
CA MET A 101 0.23 10.45 -6.12
C MET A 101 1.42 10.67 -7.05
N VAL A 102 1.20 11.24 -8.24
CA VAL A 102 2.27 11.59 -9.19
C VAL A 102 3.27 12.55 -8.55
N ASN A 103 2.79 13.63 -7.94
CA ASN A 103 3.64 14.64 -7.30
C ASN A 103 4.39 14.09 -6.07
N ALA A 104 3.75 13.24 -5.26
CA ALA A 104 4.34 12.71 -4.03
C ALA A 104 5.32 11.56 -4.26
N THR A 105 5.09 10.73 -5.28
CA THR A 105 5.83 9.48 -5.49
C THR A 105 6.78 9.52 -6.69
N ASN A 106 6.74 10.59 -7.49
CA ASN A 106 7.51 10.73 -8.73
C ASN A 106 7.22 9.60 -9.74
N MET A 107 6.00 9.04 -9.70
CA MET A 107 5.48 8.13 -10.72
C MET A 107 5.01 8.92 -11.94
N ARG A 108 4.99 8.26 -13.12
CA ARG A 108 4.54 8.91 -14.37
C ARG A 108 3.03 9.10 -14.45
N ILE A 109 2.28 8.14 -13.90
CA ILE A 109 0.82 8.10 -13.89
C ILE A 109 0.34 7.71 -12.50
N GLY A 110 -0.85 8.14 -12.13
CA GLY A 110 -1.48 7.80 -10.86
C GLY A 110 -2.15 6.42 -10.88
N PRO A 111 -2.62 5.93 -9.71
CA PRO A 111 -3.28 4.63 -9.62
C PRO A 111 -4.60 4.55 -10.40
N ILE A 112 -5.34 5.65 -10.58
CA ILE A 112 -6.60 5.64 -11.31
C ILE A 112 -6.34 5.54 -12.81
N GLU A 113 -5.44 6.34 -13.36
CA GLU A 113 -5.00 6.25 -14.75
C GLU A 113 -4.40 4.87 -15.07
N ALA A 114 -3.60 4.31 -14.16
CA ALA A 114 -3.03 2.96 -14.34
C ALA A 114 -4.08 1.83 -14.36
N ALA A 115 -5.28 2.07 -13.84
CA ALA A 115 -6.33 1.06 -13.71
C ALA A 115 -7.41 1.13 -14.79
N GLN A 116 -7.34 2.08 -15.74
CA GLN A 116 -8.41 2.30 -16.73
C GLN A 116 -8.75 1.03 -17.54
N ASP A 117 -7.73 0.26 -17.93
CA ASP A 117 -7.90 -0.95 -18.72
C ASP A 117 -8.31 -2.20 -17.90
N ILE A 118 -8.33 -2.12 -16.57
CA ILE A 118 -8.60 -3.29 -15.70
C ILE A 118 -10.10 -3.47 -15.54
N ASP A 119 -10.63 -4.61 -16.00
CA ASP A 119 -12.05 -4.96 -15.92
C ASP A 119 -12.61 -4.87 -14.49
N PRO A 120 -13.81 -4.29 -14.25
CA PRO A 120 -14.33 -4.10 -12.89
C PRO A 120 -14.68 -5.42 -12.21
N VAL A 121 -15.07 -6.44 -12.97
CA VAL A 121 -15.33 -7.78 -12.43
C VAL A 121 -14.02 -8.42 -11.98
N GLU A 122 -12.96 -8.30 -12.78
CA GLU A 122 -11.62 -8.75 -12.40
C GLU A 122 -11.07 -7.99 -11.18
N MET A 123 -11.19 -6.66 -11.16
CA MET A 123 -10.78 -5.83 -10.03
C MET A 123 -11.52 -6.23 -8.74
N THR A 124 -12.83 -6.42 -8.84
CA THR A 124 -13.69 -6.86 -7.72
C THR A 124 -13.25 -8.22 -7.20
N ARG A 125 -13.09 -9.22 -8.08
CA ARG A 125 -12.65 -10.57 -7.70
C ARG A 125 -11.28 -10.57 -7.04
N ARG A 126 -10.36 -9.74 -7.54
CA ARG A 126 -9.02 -9.59 -6.96
C ARG A 126 -9.09 -9.08 -5.53
N LEU A 127 -9.89 -8.05 -5.28
CA LEU A 127 -10.09 -7.48 -3.95
C LEU A 127 -10.79 -8.45 -2.98
N GLU A 128 -11.81 -9.16 -3.45
CA GLU A 128 -12.48 -10.21 -2.67
C GLU A 128 -11.53 -11.34 -2.31
N ARG A 129 -10.70 -11.81 -3.27
CA ARG A 129 -9.66 -12.81 -3.01
C ARG A 129 -8.67 -12.32 -1.96
N LEU A 130 -8.21 -11.08 -2.04
CA LEU A 130 -7.28 -10.50 -1.06
C LEU A 130 -7.93 -10.40 0.32
N ALA A 131 -9.19 -9.96 0.39
CA ALA A 131 -9.95 -9.88 1.65
C ALA A 131 -10.09 -11.26 2.30
N GLU A 132 -10.42 -12.29 1.52
CA GLU A 132 -10.51 -13.67 2.01
C GLU A 132 -9.15 -14.22 2.42
N GLN A 133 -8.14 -14.11 1.55
CA GLN A 133 -6.80 -14.65 1.79
C GLN A 133 -6.16 -14.10 3.07
N PHE A 134 -6.37 -12.81 3.36
CA PHE A 134 -5.77 -12.17 4.52
C PHE A 134 -6.73 -12.00 5.70
N GLY A 135 -8.01 -12.31 5.53
CA GLY A 135 -9.05 -12.07 6.54
C GLY A 135 -9.17 -10.57 6.88
N LYS A 136 -9.17 -9.72 5.85
CA LYS A 136 -9.13 -8.25 6.00
C LYS A 136 -10.32 -7.59 5.31
N GLU A 137 -11.25 -7.08 6.10
CA GLU A 137 -12.46 -6.43 5.60
C GLU A 137 -12.13 -5.13 4.86
N ILE A 138 -11.07 -4.44 5.24
CA ILE A 138 -10.60 -3.23 4.55
C ILE A 138 -10.24 -3.46 3.08
N PHE A 139 -10.03 -4.71 2.66
CA PHE A 139 -9.75 -5.04 1.26
C PHE A 139 -11.00 -5.30 0.44
N LEU A 140 -12.19 -5.39 1.06
CA LEU A 140 -13.42 -5.57 0.31
C LEU A 140 -13.65 -4.41 -0.67
N PRO A 141 -14.11 -4.70 -1.90
CA PRO A 141 -14.27 -3.69 -2.92
C PRO A 141 -15.42 -2.74 -2.57
N THR A 142 -15.19 -1.44 -2.76
CA THR A 142 -16.23 -0.41 -2.66
C THR A 142 -17.33 -0.60 -3.70
N GLY A 143 -18.46 0.08 -3.52
CA GLY A 143 -19.52 0.11 -4.54
C GLY A 143 -19.00 0.69 -5.86
N SER A 144 -18.16 1.72 -5.78
CA SER A 144 -17.55 2.34 -6.97
C SER A 144 -16.61 1.40 -7.72
N VAL A 145 -15.87 0.54 -7.04
CA VAL A 145 -15.10 -0.50 -7.72
C VAL A 145 -16.02 -1.51 -8.40
N ARG A 146 -17.05 -2.01 -7.70
CA ARG A 146 -18.00 -2.99 -8.25
C ARG A 146 -18.74 -2.47 -9.48
N GLU A 147 -19.07 -1.19 -9.48
CA GLU A 147 -19.76 -0.51 -10.57
C GLU A 147 -18.82 0.02 -11.66
N GLY A 148 -17.49 -0.09 -11.49
CA GLY A 148 -16.51 0.40 -12.46
C GLY A 148 -16.36 1.93 -12.51
N ARG A 149 -16.83 2.66 -11.49
CA ARG A 149 -16.78 4.14 -11.42
C ARG A 149 -15.38 4.74 -11.24
N TYR A 150 -14.35 3.91 -11.07
CA TYR A 150 -12.95 4.35 -11.08
C TYR A 150 -12.43 4.59 -12.51
N ARG A 151 -13.15 4.13 -13.53
CA ARG A 151 -12.84 4.38 -14.93
C ARG A 151 -13.45 5.70 -15.37
N LEU A 152 -12.70 6.47 -16.16
CA LEU A 152 -13.09 7.75 -16.73
C LEU A 152 -13.80 7.57 -18.07
#